data_AF-M1NZR7-F1
#
_entry.id   AF-M1NZR7-F1
#
_cell.length_a   1.000
_cell.length_b   1.000
_cell.length_c   1.000
_cell.angle_alpha   90.00
_cell.angle_beta   90.00
_cell.angle_gamma   90.00
#
_symmetry.space_group_name_H-M   'P 1'
#
loop_
_entity.id
_entity.type
_entity.pdbx_description
1 polymer ?
#
loop_
_entity_poly.entity_id
_entity_poly.type
_entity_poly.pdbx_seq_one_letter_code
_entity_poly.pdbx_strand_id
1 'polypeptide(L)' 'MRTVTALITALALTVMISVTAQAATLKCTVEKVEGNVITMDCGDKAASLAAGTEVKVKTATTKAAAIEGC' A
#
# COMPACT_ATOMS: atom_id res chain seq x y z
N MET A 1 41.56 12.94 -10.42
CA MET A 1 41.04 11.60 -10.07
C MET A 1 39.99 11.64 -8.95
N ARG A 2 40.21 12.36 -7.83
CA ARG A 2 39.24 12.45 -6.70
C ARG A 2 37.84 12.99 -7.07
N THR A 3 37.75 13.94 -8.00
CA THR A 3 36.47 14.57 -8.41
C THR A 3 35.60 13.64 -9.26
N VAL A 4 36.20 12.81 -10.11
CA VAL A 4 35.48 11.88 -10.99
C VAL A 4 34.89 10.72 -10.17
N THR A 5 35.65 10.21 -9.19
CA THR A 5 35.15 9.16 -8.28
C THR A 5 33.97 9.64 -7.44
N ALA A 6 34.00 10.91 -6.97
CA ALA A 6 32.91 11.51 -6.20
C ALA A 6 31.63 11.73 -7.05
N LEU A 7 31.79 12.06 -8.33
CA LEU A 7 30.67 12.20 -9.26
C LEU A 7 29.98 10.86 -9.54
N ILE A 8 30.75 9.77 -9.68
CA ILE A 8 30.21 8.44 -9.93
C ILE A 8 29.46 7.89 -8.70
N THR A 9 29.98 8.10 -7.49
CA THR A 9 29.29 7.68 -6.25
C THR A 9 28.05 8.52 -5.96
N ALA A 10 28.04 9.81 -6.29
CA ALA A 10 26.85 10.65 -6.17
C ALA A 10 25.74 10.24 -7.14
N LEU A 11 26.08 9.81 -8.35
CA LEU A 11 25.12 9.33 -9.35
C LEU A 11 24.57 7.94 -9.01
N ALA A 12 25.36 7.09 -8.35
CA ALA A 12 24.92 5.77 -7.90
C ALA A 12 23.89 5.84 -6.75
N LEU A 13 23.93 6.88 -5.93
CA LEU A 13 23.04 7.02 -4.77
C LEU A 13 21.62 7.45 -5.16
N THR A 14 21.44 8.19 -6.26
CA THR A 14 20.13 8.69 -6.71
C THR A 14 19.27 7.60 -7.37
N VAL A 15 19.87 6.55 -7.91
CA VAL A 15 19.15 5.39 -8.50
C VAL A 15 18.53 4.49 -7.43
N MET A 16 19.07 4.50 -6.20
CA MET A 16 18.59 3.61 -5.13
C MET A 16 17.34 4.14 -4.40
N ILE A 17 16.91 5.38 -4.66
CA ILE A 17 15.82 6.04 -3.92
C ILE A 17 14.46 5.90 -4.62
N SER A 18 14.41 5.40 -5.86
CA SER A 18 13.18 5.43 -6.69
C SER A 18 12.38 4.12 -6.71
N VAL A 19 12.75 3.10 -5.91
CA VAL A 19 11.96 1.86 -5.82
C VAL A 19 11.28 1.74 -4.45
N THR A 20 10.53 2.77 -4.05
CA THR A 20 9.39 2.51 -3.17
C THR A 20 8.28 2.01 -4.09
N ALA A 21 8.20 0.69 -4.24
CA ALA A 21 7.06 0.05 -4.87
C ALA A 21 5.82 0.41 -4.04
N GLN A 22 5.14 1.49 -4.45
CA GLN A 22 3.84 1.85 -3.89
C GLN A 22 2.88 0.75 -4.34
N ALA A 23 2.74 -0.28 -3.50
CA ALA A 23 1.75 -1.33 -3.71
C ALA A 23 0.39 -0.66 -3.93
N ALA A 24 -0.21 -0.91 -5.10
CA ALA A 24 -1.49 -0.33 -5.46
C ALA A 24 -2.52 -0.71 -4.38
N THR A 25 -3.00 0.29 -3.65
CA THR A 25 -4.05 0.07 -2.65
C THR A 25 -5.38 0.02 -3.39
N LEU A 26 -6.04 -1.13 -3.34
CA LEU A 26 -7.41 -1.27 -3.83
C LEU A 26 -8.37 -0.68 -2.80
N LYS A 27 -9.33 0.12 -3.26
CA LYS A 27 -10.43 0.59 -2.43
C LYS A 27 -11.60 -0.36 -2.65
N CYS A 28 -12.09 -0.93 -1.57
CA CYS A 28 -13.23 -1.83 -1.59
C CYS A 28 -14.20 -1.41 -0.49
N THR A 29 -15.48 -1.69 -0.69
CA THR A 29 -16.54 -1.48 0.30
C THR A 29 -16.91 -2.82 0.90
N VAL A 30 -17.06 -2.88 2.23
CA VAL A 30 -17.58 -4.08 2.88
C VAL A 30 -19.10 -4.13 2.68
N GLU A 31 -19.60 -5.13 1.97
CA GLU A 31 -21.03 -5.31 1.75
C GLU A 31 -21.68 -6.12 2.87
N LYS A 32 -20.97 -7.15 3.34
CA LYS A 32 -21.50 -8.11 4.31
C LYS A 32 -20.39 -8.69 5.19
N VAL A 33 -20.72 -8.93 6.45
CA VAL A 33 -19.88 -9.64 7.41
C VAL A 33 -20.69 -10.79 7.99
N GLU A 34 -20.22 -12.02 7.81
CA GLU A 34 -20.85 -13.24 8.31
C GLU A 34 -19.85 -14.06 9.10
N GLY A 35 -19.90 -13.93 10.42
CA GLY A 35 -18.94 -14.59 11.30
C GLY A 35 -17.51 -14.16 10.98
N ASN A 36 -16.72 -15.07 10.42
CA ASN A 36 -15.33 -14.87 10.04
C ASN A 36 -15.12 -14.59 8.54
N VAL A 37 -16.19 -14.51 7.75
CA VAL A 37 -16.13 -14.24 6.30
C VAL A 37 -16.64 -12.84 6.01
N ILE A 38 -15.92 -12.11 5.16
CA ILE A 38 -16.27 -10.74 4.75
C ILE A 38 -16.46 -10.74 3.23
N THR A 39 -17.58 -10.22 2.77
CA THR A 39 -17.83 -9.93 1.35
C THR A 39 -17.48 -8.47 1.08
N MET A 40 -16.57 -8.27 0.13
CA MET A 40 -16.09 -6.93 -0.26
C MET A 40 -16.39 -6.69 -1.74
N ASP A 41 -16.96 -5.53 -2.05
CA ASP A 41 -17.06 -5.02 -3.41
C ASP A 41 -15.83 -4.16 -3.72
N CYS A 42 -14.98 -4.63 -4.63
CA CYS A 42 -13.80 -3.93 -5.12
C CYS A 42 -13.98 -3.35 -6.55
N GLY A 43 -15.22 -3.36 -7.06
CA GLY A 43 -15.57 -2.93 -8.41
C GLY A 43 -14.77 -3.66 -9.50
N ASP A 44 -14.45 -2.95 -10.58
CA ASP A 44 -13.75 -3.49 -11.76
C ASP A 44 -12.34 -4.04 -11.45
N LYS A 45 -11.78 -3.72 -10.29
CA LYS A 45 -10.45 -4.17 -9.87
C LYS A 45 -10.47 -5.47 -9.09
N ALA A 46 -11.64 -6.02 -8.77
CA ALA A 46 -11.77 -7.32 -8.10
C ALA A 46 -11.04 -8.44 -8.86
N ALA A 47 -11.05 -8.40 -10.20
CA ALA A 47 -10.35 -9.36 -11.06
C ALA A 47 -8.82 -9.36 -10.87
N SER A 48 -8.25 -8.33 -10.24
CA SER A 48 -6.81 -8.28 -9.92
C SER A 48 -6.45 -9.10 -8.68
N LEU A 49 -7.43 -9.58 -7.92
CA LEU A 49 -7.26 -10.43 -6.74
C LEU A 49 -7.53 -11.88 -7.12
N ALA A 50 -6.47 -12.64 -7.39
CA ALA A 50 -6.60 -14.08 -7.62
C ALA A 50 -6.98 -14.82 -6.33
N ALA A 51 -7.72 -15.93 -6.46
CA ALA A 51 -8.04 -16.79 -5.32
C ALA A 51 -6.75 -17.26 -4.60
N GLY A 52 -6.75 -17.21 -3.27
CA GLY A 52 -5.58 -17.54 -2.45
C GLY A 52 -4.57 -16.40 -2.25
N THR A 53 -4.81 -15.22 -2.84
CA THR A 53 -3.97 -14.03 -2.58
C THR A 53 -4.16 -13.56 -1.14
N GLU A 54 -3.07 -13.51 -0.38
CA GLU A 54 -3.07 -12.86 0.93
C GLU A 54 -3.16 -11.34 0.74
N VAL A 55 -4.16 -10.73 1.38
CA VAL A 55 -4.39 -9.28 1.30
C VAL A 55 -4.32 -8.65 2.68
N LYS A 56 -3.64 -7.50 2.77
CA LYS A 56 -3.65 -6.67 3.97
C LYS A 56 -4.76 -5.63 3.86
N VAL A 57 -5.84 -5.82 4.61
CA VAL A 57 -6.94 -4.86 4.67
C VAL A 57 -6.52 -3.67 5.52
N LYS A 58 -6.51 -2.47 4.92
CA LYS A 58 -6.40 -1.20 5.64
C LYS A 58 -7.74 -0.52 5.55
N THR A 59 -8.44 -0.39 6.67
CA THR A 59 -9.65 0.44 6.72
C THR A 59 -9.24 1.90 6.65
N ALA A 60 -10.01 2.71 5.92
CA ALA A 60 -9.84 4.15 6.02
C ALA A 60 -10.13 4.52 7.47
N THR A 61 -9.13 5.01 8.20
CA THR A 61 -9.38 5.67 9.47
C THR A 61 -10.27 6.86 9.15
N THR A 62 -11.56 6.76 9.49
CA THR A 62 -12.37 7.95 9.69
C THR A 62 -11.56 8.81 10.64
N LYS A 63 -11.08 9.98 10.18
CA LYS A 63 -10.29 10.96 10.96
C LYS A 63 -11.04 11.50 12.21
N ALA A 64 -12.04 10.79 12.72
CA ALA A 64 -13.01 11.21 13.70
C ALA A 64 -13.47 10.09 14.65
N ALA A 65 -12.74 8.97 14.78
CA ALA A 65 -12.95 8.01 15.86
C ALA A 65 -11.74 8.04 16.81
N ALA A 66 -11.92 8.81 17.89
CA ALA A 66 -10.97 9.34 18.85
C ALA A 66 -10.05 8.36 19.57
N ILE A 67 -8.91 8.86 20.07
CA ILE A 67 -8.72 9.08 21.52
C ILE A 67 -8.05 10.45 21.73
N GLU A 68 -8.83 11.53 21.61
CA GLU A 68 -8.56 12.72 22.41
C GLU A 68 -9.09 12.39 23.82
N GLY A 69 -8.19 12.22 24.79
CA GLY A 69 -8.53 12.20 26.21
C GLY A 69 -8.56 10.82 26.90
N CYS A 70 -7.39 10.29 27.27
CA CYS A 70 -6.98 10.06 28.66
C CYS A 70 -5.48 9.75 28.73
#